data_AF-A0A350ILH8-F1
#
_entry.id   AF-A0A350ILH8-F1
#
_cell.length_a   1.000
_cell.length_b   1.000
_cell.length_c   1.000
_cell.angle_alpha   90.00
_cell.angle_beta   90.00
_cell.angle_gamma   90.00
#
_symmetry.space_group_name_H-M   'P 1'
#
loop_
_entity.id
_entity.type
_entity.pdbx_description
1 polymer ?
#
loop_
_entity_poly.entity_id
_entity_poly.type
_entity_poly.pdbx_seq_one_letter_code
_entity_poly.pdbx_strand_id
1 'polypeptide(L)'
;MVNKIGAIFDWYYFMKLKSVYIALFMMFLMGCSSMHSPSYKTSHPKNNDNLFYKTDTSNDLINNPNNNKDFISTSNQNKSKTRFQDTNVVDLPILVASRDTNMNVSNGTEIVSTRQSAIDMFDTALQDFDKQNFKECCSKFNTIAETFLPTDSLYFEAKFYESECKIVDNKVVDAKFILESLYSDANTPSCVRERVTVRLGQIQCLFDNIEEAKKYFAELKAKYPKSIYLKVANCNSITQPPK
;
A
#
# COMPACT_ATOMS: atom_id res chain seq x y z
N MET A 1 -40.73 -50.69 -27.02
CA MET A 1 -40.76 -50.90 -25.56
C MET A 1 -39.37 -51.40 -25.21
N VAL A 2 -38.45 -50.65 -24.62
CA VAL A 2 -38.43 -50.01 -23.30
C VAL A 2 -37.36 -48.91 -23.37
N ASN A 3 -37.63 -47.72 -22.83
CA ASN A 3 -36.67 -46.69 -22.35
C ASN A 3 -37.26 -45.27 -22.53
N LYS A 4 -38.13 -44.86 -21.61
CA LYS A 4 -38.54 -43.46 -21.48
C LYS A 4 -39.02 -43.05 -20.08
N ILE A 5 -38.62 -43.79 -19.04
CA ILE A 5 -39.09 -43.56 -17.65
C ILE A 5 -37.98 -42.97 -16.75
N GLY A 6 -36.71 -43.01 -17.15
CA GLY A 6 -35.58 -42.55 -16.32
C GLY A 6 -35.40 -41.03 -16.18
N ALA A 7 -35.94 -40.22 -17.09
CA ALA A 7 -35.62 -38.78 -17.12
C ALA A 7 -36.52 -37.89 -16.25
N ILE A 8 -37.62 -38.42 -15.71
CA ILE A 8 -38.58 -37.61 -14.93
C ILE A 8 -38.23 -37.61 -13.43
N PHE A 9 -37.48 -38.60 -12.95
CA PHE A 9 -37.16 -38.74 -11.52
C PHE A 9 -36.04 -37.78 -11.04
N ASP A 10 -35.12 -37.37 -11.91
CA ASP A 10 -34.00 -36.48 -11.51
C ASP A 10 -34.41 -35.01 -11.35
N TRP A 11 -35.44 -34.55 -12.05
CA TRP A 11 -35.83 -33.14 -11.99
C TRP A 11 -36.53 -32.78 -10.68
N TYR A 12 -37.24 -33.74 -10.06
CA TYR A 12 -37.99 -33.50 -8.84
C TYR A 12 -37.11 -33.41 -7.59
N TYR A 13 -35.99 -34.15 -7.56
CA TYR A 13 -35.03 -34.08 -6.45
C TYR A 13 -34.20 -32.78 -6.46
N PHE A 14 -33.86 -32.27 -7.64
CA PHE A 14 -33.09 -31.03 -7.77
C PHE A 14 -33.85 -29.78 -7.29
N MET A 15 -35.19 -29.80 -7.35
CA MET A 15 -36.02 -28.65 -6.97
C MET A 15 -36.26 -28.56 -5.46
N LYS A 16 -36.28 -29.68 -4.71
CA LYS A 16 -36.47 -29.66 -3.24
C LYS A 16 -35.21 -29.29 -2.47
N LEU A 17 -34.00 -29.52 -3.01
CA LEU A 17 -32.77 -29.13 -2.30
C LEU A 17 -32.56 -27.59 -2.28
N LYS A 18 -33.05 -26.86 -3.29
CA LYS A 18 -32.85 -25.40 -3.37
C LYS A 18 -33.70 -24.61 -2.38
N SER A 19 -34.88 -25.09 -1.98
CA SER A 19 -35.75 -24.33 -1.06
C SER A 19 -35.27 -24.35 0.40
N VAL A 20 -34.54 -25.40 0.81
CA VAL A 20 -34.02 -25.53 2.18
C VAL A 20 -32.84 -24.58 2.43
N TYR A 21 -31.98 -24.34 1.42
CA TYR A 21 -30.85 -23.42 1.56
C TYR A 21 -31.25 -21.94 1.61
N ILE A 22 -32.35 -21.57 0.95
CA ILE A 22 -32.85 -20.18 0.96
C ILE A 22 -33.44 -19.81 2.34
N ALA A 23 -34.05 -20.77 3.03
CA ALA A 23 -34.60 -20.53 4.38
C ALA A 23 -33.50 -20.37 5.46
N LEU A 24 -32.35 -21.03 5.29
CA LEU A 24 -31.22 -20.97 6.24
C LEU A 24 -30.39 -19.67 6.11
N PHE A 25 -30.38 -19.04 4.94
CA PHE A 25 -29.65 -17.79 4.71
C PHE A 25 -30.37 -16.55 5.30
N MET A 26 -31.70 -16.60 5.43
CA MET A 26 -32.50 -15.47 5.94
C MET A 26 -32.43 -15.28 7.48
N MET A 27 -31.89 -16.23 8.24
CA MET A 27 -31.74 -16.09 9.69
C MET A 27 -30.46 -15.35 10.14
N PHE A 28 -29.55 -14.99 9.23
CA PHE A 28 -28.28 -14.34 9.59
C PHE A 28 -28.28 -12.80 9.45
N LEU A 29 -29.41 -12.18 9.08
CA LEU A 29 -29.48 -10.72 8.84
C LEU A 29 -30.18 -9.90 9.94
N MET A 30 -30.42 -10.47 11.12
CA MET A 30 -30.90 -9.72 12.28
C MET A 30 -29.85 -9.69 13.40
N GLY A 31 -29.02 -8.65 13.40
CA GLY A 31 -28.14 -8.36 14.53
C GLY A 31 -27.02 -7.39 14.22
N CYS A 32 -27.30 -6.09 14.31
CA CYS A 32 -26.48 -5.11 15.05
C CYS A 32 -27.11 -3.72 14.94
N SER A 33 -27.71 -3.31 16.04
CA SER A 33 -28.35 -2.03 16.26
C SER A 33 -27.34 -0.88 16.40
N SER A 34 -27.82 0.29 16.00
CA SER A 34 -27.33 1.65 16.25
C SER A 34 -26.42 1.85 17.48
N MET A 35 -25.21 2.36 17.25
CA MET A 35 -24.36 2.94 18.29
C MET A 35 -24.33 4.47 18.12
N HIS A 36 -24.94 5.16 19.08
CA HIS A 36 -24.92 6.61 19.24
C HIS A 36 -23.47 7.12 19.42
N SER A 37 -23.07 8.14 18.67
CA SER A 37 -21.85 8.91 18.92
C SER A 37 -22.16 10.10 19.85
N PRO A 38 -21.35 10.37 20.89
CA PRO A 38 -21.52 11.56 21.70
C PRO A 38 -21.01 12.81 20.96
N SER A 39 -21.79 13.90 21.05
CA SER A 39 -21.42 15.24 20.58
C SER A 39 -20.22 15.78 21.34
N TYR A 40 -19.13 16.10 20.65
CA TYR A 40 -18.08 16.98 21.19
C TYR A 40 -18.37 18.43 20.80
N LYS A 41 -18.49 19.27 21.82
CA LYS A 41 -18.65 20.72 21.71
C LYS A 41 -17.33 21.36 21.29
N THR A 42 -17.47 22.33 20.39
CA THR A 42 -16.46 23.28 19.96
C THR A 42 -15.99 24.19 21.11
N SER A 43 -14.70 24.49 21.16
CA SER A 43 -14.22 25.75 21.75
C SER A 43 -13.10 26.32 20.87
N HIS A 44 -13.39 27.48 20.27
CA HIS A 44 -12.41 28.39 19.71
C HIS A 44 -11.76 29.18 20.85
N PRO A 45 -10.46 29.47 20.81
CA PRO A 45 -9.92 30.67 21.44
C PRO A 45 -9.94 31.83 20.45
N LYS A 46 -10.55 32.93 20.90
CA LYS A 46 -10.48 34.26 20.28
C LYS A 46 -9.07 34.83 20.39
N ASN A 47 -8.72 35.54 19.33
CA ASN A 47 -7.61 36.48 19.20
C ASN A 47 -7.60 37.54 20.32
N ASN A 48 -6.41 38.00 20.73
CA ASN A 48 -6.18 39.39 21.09
C ASN A 48 -4.68 39.71 21.04
N ASP A 49 -4.39 40.78 20.29
CA ASP A 49 -3.10 41.35 19.99
C ASP A 49 -2.36 41.89 21.23
N ASN A 50 -1.03 41.94 21.17
CA ASN A 50 -0.26 43.15 21.48
C ASN A 50 1.19 43.05 21.00
N LEU A 51 1.56 44.02 20.15
CA LEU A 51 2.92 44.44 19.80
C LEU A 51 3.75 44.77 21.05
N PHE A 52 5.05 44.40 21.05
CA PHE A 52 6.12 45.37 21.29
C PHE A 52 7.50 44.84 20.82
N TYR A 53 8.24 45.68 20.12
CA TYR A 53 9.62 45.46 19.67
C TYR A 53 10.63 45.50 20.83
N LYS A 54 11.64 44.62 20.79
CA LYS A 54 13.02 45.01 21.15
C LYS A 54 14.05 44.08 20.50
N THR A 55 14.81 44.67 19.59
CA THR A 55 16.19 44.28 19.25
C THR A 55 17.06 44.37 20.49
N ASP A 56 18.02 43.46 20.64
CA ASP A 56 19.41 43.81 20.98
C ASP A 56 20.35 42.64 20.66
N THR A 57 21.44 43.02 20.03
CA THR A 57 22.60 42.25 19.60
C THR A 57 23.47 41.89 20.80
N SER A 58 24.10 40.71 20.80
CA SER A 58 25.48 40.56 21.30
C SER A 58 26.08 39.23 20.86
N ASN A 59 27.18 39.35 20.11
CA ASN A 59 28.20 38.32 19.92
C ASN A 59 28.78 37.90 21.28
N ASP A 60 29.19 36.64 21.41
CA ASP A 60 30.54 36.32 21.86
C ASP A 60 30.96 34.91 21.44
N LEU A 61 32.11 34.88 20.76
CA LEU A 61 32.94 33.72 20.43
C LEU A 61 33.62 33.21 21.72
N ILE A 62 34.06 31.93 21.72
CA ILE A 62 35.47 31.49 21.92
C ILE A 62 35.53 29.98 22.24
N ASN A 63 36.10 29.25 21.28
CA ASN A 63 37.13 28.18 21.34
C ASN A 63 37.45 27.49 22.68
N ASN A 64 37.53 26.14 22.67
CA ASN A 64 38.82 25.45 22.80
C ASN A 64 38.76 23.94 22.42
N PRO A 65 39.72 23.40 21.64
CA PRO A 65 39.92 21.97 21.42
C PRO A 65 41.08 21.37 22.26
N ASN A 66 41.19 20.04 22.18
CA ASN A 66 42.29 19.14 22.57
C ASN A 66 42.34 18.63 24.02
N ASN A 67 42.34 17.30 24.17
CA ASN A 67 43.50 16.56 24.68
C ASN A 67 43.40 15.04 24.39
N ASN A 68 44.38 14.56 23.61
CA ASN A 68 44.82 13.16 23.56
C ASN A 68 45.35 12.72 24.93
N LYS A 69 45.18 11.44 25.28
CA LYS A 69 46.30 10.57 25.70
C LYS A 69 45.89 9.11 25.83
N ASP A 70 46.75 8.29 25.25
CA ASP A 70 46.78 6.84 25.25
C ASP A 70 46.77 6.23 26.66
N PHE A 71 46.09 5.08 26.79
CA PHE A 71 46.56 4.05 27.71
C PHE A 71 46.24 2.65 27.16
N ILE A 72 47.28 2.01 26.64
CA ILE A 72 47.33 0.57 26.38
C ILE A 72 47.52 -0.12 27.73
N SER A 73 46.69 -1.12 28.03
CA SER A 73 46.95 -2.07 29.12
C SER A 73 46.57 -3.46 28.68
N THR A 74 47.60 -4.21 28.29
CA THR A 74 47.63 -5.66 28.15
C THR A 74 47.53 -6.28 29.55
N SER A 75 46.59 -7.19 29.77
CA SER A 75 46.79 -8.24 30.77
C SER A 75 46.07 -9.52 30.36
N ASN A 76 46.67 -10.63 30.77
CA ASN A 76 46.64 -11.93 30.14
C ASN A 76 45.76 -12.90 30.95
N GLN A 77 45.23 -13.90 30.24
CA GLN A 77 44.78 -15.21 30.74
C GLN A 77 43.50 -15.31 31.57
N ASN A 78 42.53 -16.09 31.06
CA ASN A 78 42.16 -17.35 31.72
C ASN A 78 41.41 -18.29 30.77
N LYS A 79 42.05 -19.42 30.44
CA LYS A 79 41.40 -20.57 29.79
C LYS A 79 40.61 -21.35 30.84
N SER A 80 39.29 -21.16 30.84
CA SER A 80 38.36 -22.10 31.48
C SER A 80 37.96 -23.16 30.45
N LYS A 81 38.15 -24.44 30.80
CA LYS A 81 37.80 -25.60 29.97
C LYS A 81 36.41 -26.08 30.42
N THR A 82 35.35 -25.57 29.78
CA THR A 82 33.99 -26.09 29.98
C THR A 82 33.76 -27.33 29.11
N ARG A 83 33.46 -28.44 29.79
CA ARG A 83 33.03 -29.73 29.24
C ARG A 83 31.52 -29.60 29.01
N PHE A 84 31.06 -29.99 27.82
CA PHE A 84 29.75 -29.74 27.18
C PHE A 84 29.69 -28.44 26.37
N GLN A 85 30.08 -28.53 25.10
CA GLN A 85 29.72 -27.56 24.05
C GLN A 85 28.62 -28.17 23.18
N ASP A 86 27.42 -28.32 23.74
CA ASP A 86 26.25 -28.76 22.97
C ASP A 86 25.20 -27.65 22.97
N THR A 87 25.55 -26.58 22.28
CA THR A 87 24.62 -25.75 21.51
C THR A 87 25.45 -25.17 20.39
N ASN A 88 25.62 -25.94 19.30
CA ASN A 88 25.91 -25.31 18.03
C ASN A 88 24.70 -24.44 17.71
N VAL A 89 24.83 -23.14 17.97
CA VAL A 89 23.94 -22.15 17.39
C VAL A 89 24.30 -22.12 15.92
N VAL A 90 23.49 -22.79 15.11
CA VAL A 90 23.54 -22.61 13.66
C VAL A 90 22.85 -21.28 13.41
N ASP A 91 23.64 -20.22 13.26
CA ASP A 91 23.13 -18.96 12.76
C ASP A 91 22.57 -19.23 11.35
N LEU A 92 21.24 -19.11 11.23
CA LEU A 92 20.61 -19.09 9.94
C LEU A 92 21.18 -17.88 9.19
N PRO A 93 21.76 -18.07 7.99
CA PRO A 93 22.27 -16.94 7.24
C PRO A 93 21.14 -15.95 7.04
N ILE A 94 21.39 -14.68 7.38
CA ILE A 94 20.50 -13.60 6.97
C ILE A 94 20.48 -13.67 5.44
N LEU A 95 19.35 -14.07 4.87
CA LEU A 95 19.09 -13.99 3.44
C LEU A 95 18.95 -12.50 3.08
N VAL A 96 20.08 -11.78 3.08
CA VAL A 96 20.22 -10.61 2.23
C VAL A 96 20.21 -11.18 0.82
N ALA A 97 19.18 -10.87 0.03
CA ALA A 97 19.18 -11.09 -1.40
C ALA A 97 20.48 -10.45 -1.95
N SER A 98 21.44 -11.31 -2.29
CA SER A 98 22.86 -11.12 -1.97
C SER A 98 23.62 -10.19 -2.91
N ARG A 99 24.69 -9.54 -2.40
CA ARG A 99 26.05 -9.64 -2.98
C ARG A 99 27.13 -8.97 -2.11
N ASP A 100 28.12 -9.79 -1.73
CA ASP A 100 29.53 -9.50 -1.46
C ASP A 100 29.93 -8.20 -0.73
N THR A 101 30.15 -8.30 0.58
CA THR A 101 30.88 -7.29 1.36
C THR A 101 32.38 -7.59 1.40
N ASN A 102 33.03 -7.58 0.24
CA ASN A 102 34.48 -7.42 0.12
C ASN A 102 34.79 -6.60 -1.14
N MET A 103 34.14 -5.45 -1.27
CA MET A 103 34.69 -4.35 -2.05
C MET A 103 34.69 -3.12 -1.15
N ASN A 104 35.80 -2.39 -1.17
CA ASN A 104 35.82 -0.98 -0.77
C ASN A 104 34.92 -0.24 -1.76
N VAL A 105 33.61 -0.26 -1.53
CA VAL A 105 32.63 0.42 -2.38
C VAL A 105 32.50 1.85 -1.88
N SER A 106 32.78 2.78 -2.78
CA SER A 106 32.29 4.16 -2.73
C SER A 106 30.75 4.15 -2.74
N ASN A 107 30.14 3.77 -1.63
CA ASN A 107 28.73 3.39 -1.47
C ASN A 107 27.72 4.53 -1.65
N GLY A 108 28.17 5.78 -1.88
CA GLY A 108 27.28 6.91 -2.14
C GLY A 108 26.77 7.00 -3.58
N THR A 109 27.57 6.55 -4.56
CA THR A 109 27.30 6.85 -5.98
C THR A 109 26.48 5.77 -6.69
N GLU A 110 26.62 4.51 -6.26
CA GLU A 110 26.01 3.33 -6.92
C GLU A 110 24.56 3.06 -6.47
N ILE A 111 24.23 3.37 -5.21
CA ILE A 111 22.85 3.30 -4.70
C ILE A 111 22.00 4.43 -5.32
N VAL A 112 22.58 5.62 -5.48
CA VAL A 112 21.91 6.75 -6.13
C VAL A 112 21.69 6.49 -7.62
N SER A 113 22.64 5.83 -8.31
CA SER A 113 22.45 5.46 -9.73
C SER A 113 21.34 4.42 -9.92
N THR A 114 21.22 3.46 -9.01
CA THR A 114 20.17 2.42 -9.06
C THR A 114 18.79 3.02 -8.80
N ARG A 115 18.65 3.92 -7.82
CA ARG A 115 17.37 4.61 -7.56
C ARG A 115 16.98 5.52 -8.73
N GLN A 116 17.92 6.31 -9.25
CA GLN A 116 17.63 7.19 -10.39
C GLN A 116 17.22 6.37 -11.61
N SER A 117 17.90 5.26 -11.89
CA SER A 117 17.51 4.35 -12.98
C SER A 117 16.09 3.80 -12.82
N ALA A 118 15.67 3.49 -11.60
CA ALA A 118 14.29 3.06 -11.35
C ALA A 118 13.26 4.18 -11.53
N ILE A 119 13.61 5.42 -11.17
CA ILE A 119 12.76 6.59 -11.44
C ILE A 119 12.63 6.81 -12.95
N ASP A 120 13.75 6.77 -13.69
CA ASP A 120 13.73 6.93 -15.15
C ASP A 120 12.93 5.80 -15.83
N MET A 121 13.03 4.58 -15.30
CA MET A 121 12.22 3.43 -15.74
C MET A 121 10.73 3.67 -15.46
N PHE A 122 10.39 4.20 -14.28
CA PHE A 122 9.02 4.53 -13.91
C PHE A 122 8.44 5.60 -14.83
N ASP A 123 9.18 6.69 -15.07
CA ASP A 123 8.76 7.78 -15.95
C ASP A 123 8.58 7.31 -17.40
N THR A 124 9.46 6.43 -17.88
CA THR A 124 9.30 5.79 -19.19
C THR A 124 8.04 4.91 -19.23
N ALA A 125 7.80 4.13 -18.18
CA ALA A 125 6.60 3.31 -18.07
C ALA A 125 5.32 4.14 -18.05
N LEU A 126 5.31 5.31 -17.41
CA LEU A 126 4.19 6.25 -17.45
C LEU A 126 3.92 6.75 -18.87
N GLN A 127 4.97 7.18 -19.59
CA GLN A 127 4.83 7.63 -20.97
C GLN A 127 4.30 6.52 -21.89
N ASP A 128 4.76 5.28 -21.69
CA ASP A 128 4.27 4.11 -22.42
C ASP A 128 2.82 3.81 -22.07
N PHE A 129 2.43 3.91 -20.80
CA PHE A 129 1.05 3.72 -20.34
C PHE A 129 0.10 4.75 -20.97
N ASP A 130 0.49 6.03 -20.99
CA ASP A 130 -0.27 7.11 -21.62
C ASP A 130 -0.44 6.91 -23.14
N LYS A 131 0.55 6.28 -23.78
CA LYS A 131 0.51 5.89 -25.21
C LYS A 131 -0.21 4.55 -25.45
N GLN A 132 -0.76 3.93 -24.42
CA GLN A 132 -1.42 2.61 -24.48
C GLN A 132 -0.49 1.45 -24.87
N ASN A 133 0.82 1.61 -24.68
CA ASN A 133 1.83 0.56 -24.88
C ASN A 133 1.89 -0.39 -23.66
N PHE A 134 0.76 -1.01 -23.33
CA PHE A 134 0.55 -1.69 -22.05
C PHE A 134 1.50 -2.86 -21.80
N LYS A 135 1.86 -3.62 -22.83
CA LYS A 135 2.74 -4.79 -22.70
C LYS A 135 4.08 -4.43 -22.05
N GLU A 136 4.67 -3.32 -22.45
CA GLU A 136 6.01 -2.93 -22.01
C GLU A 136 5.96 -2.20 -20.66
N CYS A 137 5.01 -1.28 -20.47
CA CYS A 137 4.91 -0.52 -19.22
C CYS A 137 4.51 -1.40 -18.03
N CYS A 138 3.62 -2.39 -18.23
CA CYS A 138 3.16 -3.24 -17.13
C CYS A 138 4.27 -4.12 -16.55
N SER A 139 5.22 -4.56 -17.39
CA SER A 139 6.41 -5.27 -16.92
C SER A 139 7.32 -4.36 -16.10
N LYS A 140 7.49 -3.10 -16.51
CA LYS A 140 8.31 -2.09 -15.80
C LYS A 140 7.70 -1.78 -14.42
N PHE A 141 6.39 -1.52 -14.34
CA PHE A 141 5.72 -1.27 -13.06
C PHE A 141 5.84 -2.46 -12.11
N ASN A 142 5.64 -3.69 -12.59
CA ASN A 142 5.80 -4.87 -11.74
C ASN A 142 7.24 -5.01 -11.21
N THR A 143 8.24 -4.83 -12.08
CA THR A 143 9.66 -4.90 -11.70
C THR A 143 9.98 -3.90 -10.59
N ILE A 144 9.49 -2.66 -10.71
CA ILE A 144 9.70 -1.62 -9.69
C ILE A 144 8.98 -2.00 -8.38
N ALA A 145 7.74 -2.45 -8.47
CA ALA A 145 6.94 -2.85 -7.30
C ALA A 145 7.54 -4.05 -6.53
N GLU A 146 8.29 -4.93 -7.20
CA GLU A 146 9.02 -6.05 -6.60
C GLU A 146 10.40 -5.64 -6.05
N THR A 147 10.98 -4.55 -6.57
CA THR A 147 12.33 -4.09 -6.20
C THR A 147 12.33 -3.24 -4.92
N PHE A 148 11.32 -2.39 -4.74
CA PHE A 148 11.26 -1.46 -3.61
C PHE A 148 10.44 -2.00 -2.43
N LEU A 149 10.82 -1.60 -1.22
CA LEU A 149 10.13 -1.99 -0.01
C LEU A 149 8.82 -1.20 0.19
N PRO A 150 7.83 -1.75 0.94
CA PRO A 150 6.58 -1.08 1.34
C PRO A 150 6.72 0.13 2.28
N THR A 151 7.86 0.81 2.24
CA THR A 151 8.14 2.08 2.91
C THR A 151 8.60 3.14 1.91
N ASP A 152 8.87 2.76 0.65
CA ASP A 152 9.31 3.66 -0.39
C ASP A 152 8.13 4.24 -1.15
N SER A 153 8.12 5.55 -1.42
CA SER A 153 7.06 6.18 -2.21
C SER A 153 6.93 5.57 -3.60
N LEU A 154 8.05 5.17 -4.22
CA LEU A 154 8.06 4.60 -5.56
C LEU A 154 7.41 3.21 -5.59
N TYR A 155 7.47 2.45 -4.50
CA TYR A 155 6.74 1.19 -4.36
C TYR A 155 5.22 1.41 -4.47
N PHE A 156 4.68 2.39 -3.73
CA PHE A 156 3.24 2.65 -3.72
C PHE A 156 2.74 3.14 -5.09
N GLU A 157 3.52 3.99 -5.76
CA GLU A 157 3.24 4.44 -7.12
C GLU A 157 3.23 3.25 -8.09
N ALA A 158 4.29 2.42 -8.08
CA ALA A 158 4.38 1.25 -8.94
C ALA A 158 3.26 0.23 -8.69
N LYS A 159 2.88 -0.01 -7.43
CA LYS A 159 1.73 -0.87 -7.09
C LYS A 159 0.40 -0.32 -7.58
N PHE A 160 0.21 1.01 -7.52
CA PHE A 160 -0.98 1.62 -8.09
C PHE A 160 -1.05 1.37 -9.60
N TYR A 161 0.03 1.61 -10.35
CA TYR A 161 0.04 1.35 -11.79
C TYR A 161 0.04 -0.14 -12.17
N GLU A 162 0.55 -1.03 -11.32
CA GLU A 162 0.35 -2.47 -11.46
C GLU A 162 -1.15 -2.80 -11.46
N SER A 163 -1.93 -2.19 -10.56
CA SER A 163 -3.39 -2.36 -10.54
C SER A 163 -4.07 -1.81 -11.80
N GLU A 164 -3.63 -0.67 -12.32
CA GLU A 164 -4.15 -0.11 -13.57
C GLU A 164 -3.87 -1.05 -14.76
N CYS A 165 -2.68 -1.65 -14.80
CA CYS A 165 -2.33 -2.69 -15.76
C CYS A 165 -3.25 -3.91 -15.68
N LYS A 166 -3.60 -4.36 -14.47
CA LYS A 166 -4.57 -5.45 -14.28
C LYS A 166 -5.96 -5.05 -14.79
N ILE A 167 -6.40 -3.81 -14.59
CA ILE A 167 -7.68 -3.31 -15.11
C ILE A 167 -7.72 -3.36 -16.64
N VAL A 168 -6.65 -2.88 -17.29
CA VAL A 168 -6.54 -2.90 -18.76
C VAL A 168 -6.52 -4.32 -19.31
N ASP A 169 -5.89 -5.26 -18.61
CA ASP A 169 -5.88 -6.70 -18.94
C ASP A 169 -7.17 -7.43 -18.50
N ASN A 170 -8.22 -6.67 -18.17
CA ASN A 170 -9.53 -7.19 -17.74
C ASN A 170 -9.50 -8.07 -16.48
N LYS A 171 -8.43 -7.98 -15.69
CA LYS A 171 -8.21 -8.65 -14.39
C LYS A 171 -8.63 -7.73 -13.25
N VAL A 172 -9.88 -7.25 -13.29
CA VAL A 172 -10.41 -6.24 -12.35
C VAL A 172 -10.40 -6.73 -10.89
N VAL A 173 -10.62 -8.03 -10.67
CA VAL A 173 -10.58 -8.63 -9.33
C VAL A 173 -9.16 -8.57 -8.73
N ASP A 174 -8.13 -8.91 -9.52
CA ASP A 174 -6.73 -8.82 -9.09
C ASP A 174 -6.35 -7.36 -8.80
N ALA A 175 -6.78 -6.42 -9.65
CA ALA A 175 -6.58 -5.00 -9.44
C ALA A 175 -7.17 -4.54 -8.10
N LYS A 176 -8.40 -4.98 -7.80
CA LYS A 176 -9.09 -4.65 -6.54
C LYS A 176 -8.28 -5.11 -5.33
N PHE A 177 -7.74 -6.32 -5.34
CA PHE A 177 -6.92 -6.82 -4.23
C PHE A 177 -5.68 -5.97 -3.98
N ILE A 178 -4.98 -5.56 -5.04
CA ILE A 178 -3.82 -4.66 -4.93
C ILE A 178 -4.25 -3.32 -4.33
N LEU A 179 -5.35 -2.73 -4.83
CA LEU A 179 -5.87 -1.46 -4.36
C LEU A 179 -6.35 -1.51 -2.91
N GLU A 180 -6.99 -2.59 -2.47
CA GLU A 180 -7.40 -2.78 -1.06
C GLU A 180 -6.21 -2.89 -0.11
N SER A 181 -5.12 -3.52 -0.56
CA SER A 181 -3.85 -3.54 0.17
C SER A 181 -3.29 -2.13 0.33
N LEU A 182 -3.20 -1.35 -0.76
CA LEU A 182 -2.73 0.04 -0.71
C LEU A 182 -3.64 0.94 0.15
N TYR A 183 -4.95 0.71 0.11
CA TYR A 183 -5.93 1.49 0.84
C TYR A 183 -5.82 1.29 2.37
N SER A 184 -5.58 0.05 2.79
CA SER A 184 -5.48 -0.33 4.20
C SER A 184 -4.11 -0.05 4.81
N ASP A 185 -3.06 0.07 4.00
CA ASP A 185 -1.72 0.41 4.47
C ASP A 185 -1.65 1.86 4.99
N ALA A 186 -1.18 2.04 6.23
CA ALA A 186 -1.01 3.35 6.86
C ALA A 186 0.10 4.18 6.23
N ASN A 187 1.09 3.55 5.59
CA ASN A 187 2.25 4.21 4.98
C ASN A 187 1.96 4.73 3.57
N THR A 188 0.85 4.33 2.94
CA THR A 188 0.49 4.79 1.58
C THR A 188 0.40 6.31 1.53
N PRO A 189 1.21 6.99 0.69
CA PRO A 189 1.20 8.44 0.52
C PRO A 189 -0.20 8.96 0.16
N SER A 190 -0.55 10.16 0.63
CA SER A 190 -1.89 10.73 0.42
C SER A 190 -2.27 10.85 -1.06
N CYS A 191 -1.32 11.28 -1.92
CA CYS A 191 -1.54 11.40 -3.35
C CYS A 191 -1.86 10.05 -4.04
N VAL A 192 -1.27 8.94 -3.56
CA VAL A 192 -1.61 7.58 -4.00
C VAL A 192 -2.96 7.18 -3.43
N ARG A 193 -3.20 7.46 -2.13
CA ARG A 193 -4.45 7.12 -1.45
C ARG A 193 -5.67 7.77 -2.09
N GLU A 194 -5.56 9.01 -2.56
CA GLU A 194 -6.60 9.69 -3.34
C GLU A 194 -6.98 8.90 -4.59
N ARG A 195 -5.99 8.51 -5.40
CA ARG A 195 -6.19 7.70 -6.62
C ARG A 195 -6.77 6.33 -6.31
N VAL A 196 -6.24 5.65 -5.30
CA VAL A 196 -6.73 4.35 -4.83
C VAL A 196 -8.20 4.44 -4.42
N THR A 197 -8.56 5.45 -3.63
CA THR A 197 -9.95 5.65 -3.15
C THR A 197 -10.91 5.83 -4.32
N VAL A 198 -10.55 6.67 -5.30
CA VAL A 198 -11.36 6.88 -6.51
C VAL A 198 -11.51 5.58 -7.28
N ARG A 199 -10.40 4.86 -7.49
CA ARG A 199 -10.40 3.66 -8.32
C ARG A 199 -11.17 2.51 -7.67
N LEU A 200 -11.06 2.32 -6.35
CA LEU A 200 -11.91 1.39 -5.61
C LEU A 200 -13.40 1.72 -5.78
N GLY A 201 -13.78 2.99 -5.65
CA GLY A 201 -15.17 3.40 -5.90
C GLY A 201 -15.64 3.06 -7.32
N GLN A 202 -14.82 3.30 -8.33
CA GLN A 202 -15.14 2.96 -9.73
C GLN A 202 -15.20 1.45 -9.98
N ILE A 203 -14.35 0.65 -9.34
CA ILE A 203 -14.43 -0.82 -9.39
C ILE A 203 -15.72 -1.32 -8.73
N GLN A 204 -16.15 -0.72 -7.61
CA GLN A 204 -17.42 -1.11 -6.99
C GLN A 204 -18.62 -0.81 -7.91
N CYS A 205 -18.59 0.29 -8.66
CA CYS A 205 -19.57 0.54 -9.70
C CYS A 205 -19.54 -0.52 -10.82
N LEU A 206 -18.35 -1.00 -11.23
CA LEU A 206 -18.23 -2.10 -12.20
C LEU A 206 -18.83 -3.42 -11.70
N PHE A 207 -18.90 -3.62 -10.39
CA PHE A 207 -19.51 -4.78 -9.74
C PHE A 207 -20.97 -4.55 -9.32
N ASP A 208 -21.62 -3.50 -9.85
CA ASP A 208 -23.00 -3.09 -9.50
C ASP A 208 -23.22 -2.82 -8.00
N ASN A 209 -22.14 -2.61 -7.24
CA ASN A 209 -22.18 -2.30 -5.81
C ASN A 209 -22.17 -0.78 -5.57
N ILE A 210 -23.26 -0.14 -5.98
CA ILE A 210 -23.38 1.33 -6.00
C ILE A 210 -23.27 1.95 -4.61
N GLU A 211 -23.79 1.30 -3.57
CA GLU A 211 -23.73 1.83 -2.21
C GLU A 211 -22.31 1.84 -1.67
N GLU A 212 -21.52 0.80 -1.94
CA GLU A 212 -20.10 0.79 -1.55
C GLU A 212 -19.28 1.80 -2.36
N ALA A 213 -19.57 1.95 -3.66
CA ALA A 213 -18.94 2.98 -4.48
C ALA A 213 -19.15 4.40 -3.91
N LYS A 214 -20.39 4.73 -3.51
CA LYS A 214 -20.72 6.01 -2.88
C LYS A 214 -19.93 6.26 -1.61
N LYS A 215 -19.64 5.23 -0.80
CA LYS A 215 -18.83 5.39 0.42
C LYS A 215 -17.41 5.84 0.08
N TYR A 216 -16.76 5.20 -0.90
CA TYR A 216 -15.42 5.63 -1.34
C TYR A 216 -15.41 7.06 -1.88
N PHE A 217 -16.40 7.43 -2.72
CA PHE A 217 -16.47 8.79 -3.26
C PHE A 217 -16.76 9.84 -2.17
N ALA A 218 -17.62 9.51 -1.20
CA ALA A 218 -17.88 10.38 -0.05
C ALA A 218 -16.64 10.53 0.83
N GLU A 219 -15.89 9.45 1.06
CA GLU A 219 -14.62 9.49 1.77
C GLU A 219 -13.61 10.41 1.06
N LEU A 220 -13.43 10.26 -0.26
CA LEU A 220 -12.54 11.12 -1.03
C LEU A 220 -12.89 12.60 -0.83
N LYS A 221 -14.18 12.94 -0.92
CA LYS A 221 -14.67 14.31 -0.72
C LYS A 221 -14.43 14.83 0.69
N ALA A 222 -14.59 13.98 1.71
CA ALA A 222 -14.42 14.35 3.10
C ALA A 222 -12.96 14.52 3.49
N LYS A 223 -12.08 13.57 3.10
CA LYS A 223 -10.66 13.57 3.45
C LYS A 223 -9.82 14.46 2.54
N TYR A 224 -10.19 14.58 1.27
CA TYR A 224 -9.42 15.29 0.23
C TYR A 224 -10.31 16.27 -0.55
N PRO A 225 -10.86 17.31 0.10
CA PRO A 225 -11.82 18.23 -0.53
C PRO A 225 -11.25 19.06 -1.69
N LYS A 226 -9.93 19.09 -1.86
CA LYS A 226 -9.22 19.76 -2.97
C LYS A 226 -8.68 18.78 -4.01
N SER A 227 -9.01 17.50 -3.91
CA SER A 227 -8.51 16.47 -4.82
C SER A 227 -8.96 16.76 -6.25
N ILE A 228 -8.03 16.68 -7.20
CA ILE A 228 -8.34 16.80 -8.63
C ILE A 228 -9.23 15.65 -9.14
N TYR A 229 -9.31 14.55 -8.38
CA TYR A 229 -10.05 13.36 -8.76
C TYR A 229 -11.54 13.44 -8.40
N LEU A 230 -11.98 14.46 -7.67
CA LEU A 230 -13.42 14.67 -7.39
C LEU A 230 -14.27 14.75 -8.67
N LYS A 231 -13.68 15.26 -9.77
CA LYS A 231 -14.34 15.36 -11.07
C LYS A 231 -14.67 14.01 -11.73
N VAL A 232 -13.97 12.94 -11.34
CA VAL A 232 -14.14 11.57 -11.88
C VAL A 232 -14.63 10.56 -10.83
N ALA A 233 -14.95 11.03 -9.61
CA ALA A 233 -15.40 10.21 -8.49
C ALA A 233 -16.91 9.91 -8.58
N ASN A 234 -17.31 9.19 -9.62
CA ASN A 234 -18.70 8.76 -9.86
C ASN A 234 -18.74 7.53 -10.79
N CYS A 235 -19.87 6.80 -10.80
CA CYS A 235 -20.05 5.61 -11.64
C CYS A 235 -20.16 5.89 -13.14
N ASN A 236 -20.43 7.14 -13.54
CA ASN A 236 -20.56 7.51 -14.96
C ASN A 236 -19.19 7.73 -15.63
N SER A 237 -18.11 7.78 -14.84
CA SER A 237 -16.75 8.06 -15.34
C SER A 237 -16.01 6.79 -15.78
N ILE A 238 -16.70 5.66 -15.87
CA ILE A 238 -16.10 4.37 -16.20
C ILE A 238 -16.14 4.19 -17.71
N THR A 239 -15.01 4.41 -18.37
CA THR A 239 -14.79 4.00 -19.75
C THR A 239 -13.99 2.70 -19.73
N GLN A 240 -14.60 1.58 -20.11
CA GLN A 240 -13.82 0.38 -20.39
C GLN A 240 -12.93 0.65 -21.62
N PRO A 241 -11.67 0.19 -21.64
CA PRO A 241 -10.87 0.25 -22.85
C PRO A 241 -11.61 -0.51 -23.96
N PRO A 242 -11.60 -0.01 -25.21
CA PRO A 242 -12.22 -0.70 -26.33
C PRO A 242 -11.62 -2.11 -26.46
N LYS A 243 -12.50 -3.09 -26.69
CA LYS A 243 -12.13 -4.49 -26.95
C LYS A 243 -11.34 -4.65 -28.25
#